data_AF-A0A7K2VK14-F1
#
_entry.id   AF-A0A7K2VK14-F1
#
_cell.length_a   1.000
_cell.length_b   1.000
_cell.length_c   1.000
_cell.angle_alpha   90.00
_cell.angle_beta   90.00
_cell.angle_gamma   90.00
#
_symmetry.space_group_name_H-M   'P 1'
#
loop_
_entity.id
_entity.type
_entity.pdbx_description
1 polymer ?
#
loop_
_entity_poly.entity_id
_entity_poly.type
_entity_poly.pdbx_seq_one_letter_code
_entity_poly.pdbx_strand_id
1 'polypeptide(L)'
;MTTPEAEQTEQSQSPRPEERLEKAVRVAEQALIDFEIAVETFRVEVENFARLHEQRLGPLYARIEELDASIAEARAARTQDPEDIRRAAEARANLSPIPGVEELLHGWMDGQGLFPEATAMLTDQPVRPPERVRPSEEVRKLYRDLARKAHPDLAQENAERTRREEFITRVNAAYARGDEALLRELAAEWAAGPVPPERQPSPSDELYARLEWLAQRKELLTLVARELENGAIAGMLRLAPDDPDSLLTEIAERLHGDIARRESDLAALLTQE
;
A
#
# COMPACT_ATOMS: atom_id res chain seq x y z
N MET A 1 -63.16 -20.17 48.09
CA MET A 1 -62.97 -19.39 46.85
C MET A 1 -61.50 -19.50 46.50
N THR A 2 -61.18 -19.98 45.31
CA THR A 2 -59.80 -20.21 44.85
C THR A 2 -59.57 -19.35 43.62
N THR A 3 -58.44 -18.65 43.57
CA THR A 3 -58.06 -17.83 42.40
C THR A 3 -56.62 -18.18 41.99
N PRO A 4 -56.44 -19.01 40.95
CA PRO A 4 -55.15 -19.24 40.31
C PRO A 4 -54.95 -18.31 39.09
N GLU A 5 -53.71 -18.31 38.58
CA GLU A 5 -53.31 -18.01 37.20
C GLU A 5 -53.68 -16.65 36.58
N ALA A 6 -52.70 -15.74 36.59
CA ALA A 6 -52.39 -14.87 35.46
C ALA A 6 -50.86 -14.68 35.27
N GLU A 7 -50.05 -15.66 35.68
CA GLU A 7 -48.61 -15.72 35.35
C GLU A 7 -48.43 -16.10 33.87
N GLN A 8 -48.59 -15.15 32.94
CA GLN A 8 -48.22 -15.30 31.52
C GLN A 8 -48.32 -14.00 30.72
N THR A 9 -47.35 -13.09 30.84
CA THR A 9 -47.07 -12.12 29.74
C THR A 9 -45.63 -11.59 29.65
N GLU A 10 -44.65 -12.17 30.35
CA GLU A 10 -43.23 -11.94 30.04
C GLU A 10 -42.80 -12.77 28.80
N GLN A 11 -43.46 -12.50 27.66
CA GLN A 11 -43.01 -13.02 26.37
C GLN A 11 -41.82 -12.19 25.89
N SER A 12 -40.62 -12.75 26.04
CA SER A 12 -39.35 -12.15 25.63
C SER A 12 -39.42 -11.60 24.20
N GLN A 13 -39.44 -10.27 24.07
CA GLN A 13 -39.33 -9.59 22.78
C GLN A 13 -37.92 -9.78 22.24
N SER A 14 -37.73 -10.87 21.48
CA SER A 14 -36.51 -11.07 20.70
C SER A 14 -36.31 -9.89 19.75
N PRO A 15 -35.18 -9.15 19.82
CA PRO A 15 -34.99 -7.94 19.03
C PRO A 15 -35.03 -8.25 17.53
N ARG A 16 -35.56 -7.29 16.77
CA ARG A 16 -35.82 -7.43 15.33
C ARG A 16 -34.52 -7.80 14.59
N PRO A 17 -34.60 -8.50 13.45
CA PRO A 17 -33.40 -8.84 12.68
C PRO A 17 -32.53 -7.61 12.36
N GLU A 18 -33.17 -6.49 12.02
CA GLU A 18 -32.54 -5.20 11.73
C GLU A 18 -31.85 -4.60 12.96
N GLU A 19 -32.51 -4.55 14.12
CA GLU A 19 -31.94 -4.08 15.39
C GLU A 19 -30.71 -4.91 15.82
N ARG A 20 -30.72 -6.22 15.52
CA ARG A 20 -29.57 -7.11 15.75
C ARG A 20 -28.45 -6.87 14.74
N LEU A 21 -28.78 -6.58 13.48
CA LEU A 21 -27.80 -6.27 12.42
C LEU A 21 -27.11 -4.92 12.70
N GLU A 22 -27.86 -3.88 13.05
CA GLU A 22 -27.31 -2.59 13.51
C GLU A 22 -26.36 -2.78 14.71
N LYS A 23 -26.76 -3.57 15.71
CA LYS A 23 -25.90 -3.85 16.87
C LYS A 23 -24.62 -4.60 16.46
N ALA A 24 -24.71 -5.53 15.52
CA ALA A 24 -23.54 -6.24 15.00
C ALA A 24 -22.59 -5.29 14.23
N VAL A 25 -23.12 -4.39 13.40
CA VAL A 25 -22.34 -3.34 12.72
C VAL A 25 -21.60 -2.48 13.73
N ARG A 26 -22.28 -1.89 14.71
CA ARG A 26 -21.64 -0.99 15.70
C ARG A 26 -20.56 -1.69 16.53
N VAL A 27 -20.73 -2.98 16.84
CA VAL A 27 -19.69 -3.78 17.53
C VAL A 27 -18.50 -4.07 16.60
N ALA A 28 -18.74 -4.36 15.33
CA ALA A 28 -17.67 -4.54 14.34
C ALA A 28 -16.92 -3.23 14.04
N GLU A 29 -17.61 -2.08 14.02
CA GLU A 29 -17.01 -0.76 13.88
C GLU A 29 -16.09 -0.43 15.06
N GLN A 30 -16.55 -0.60 16.30
CA GLN A 30 -15.70 -0.38 17.48
C GLN A 30 -14.48 -1.31 17.49
N ALA A 31 -14.68 -2.61 17.24
CA ALA A 31 -13.60 -3.58 17.22
C ALA A 31 -12.59 -3.33 16.07
N LEU A 32 -13.01 -2.70 14.97
CA LEU A 32 -12.11 -2.26 13.90
C LEU A 32 -11.31 -1.02 14.30
N ILE A 33 -11.94 -0.04 14.95
CA ILE A 33 -11.28 1.17 15.47
C ILE A 33 -10.23 0.78 16.52
N ASP A 34 -10.58 -0.09 17.47
CA ASP A 34 -9.67 -0.57 18.51
C ASP A 34 -8.46 -1.31 17.90
N PHE A 35 -8.69 -2.11 16.84
CA PHE A 35 -7.63 -2.82 16.11
C PHE A 35 -6.75 -1.87 15.28
N GLU A 36 -7.34 -0.88 14.62
CA GLU A 36 -6.61 0.14 13.84
C GLU A 36 -5.70 0.99 14.75
N ILE A 37 -6.18 1.38 15.93
CA ILE A 37 -5.38 2.07 16.96
C ILE A 37 -4.21 1.19 17.44
N ALA A 38 -4.44 -0.11 17.66
CA ALA A 38 -3.39 -1.04 18.07
C ALA A 38 -2.29 -1.21 17.00
N VAL A 39 -2.68 -1.38 15.74
CA VAL A 39 -1.73 -1.50 14.60
C VAL A 39 -0.96 -0.19 14.38
N GLU A 40 -1.61 0.96 14.50
CA GLU A 40 -0.97 2.28 14.40
C GLU A 40 0.06 2.48 15.53
N THR A 41 -0.32 2.15 16.77
CA THR A 41 0.56 2.27 17.94
C THR A 41 1.80 1.38 17.79
N PHE A 42 1.61 0.12 17.42
CA PHE A 42 2.72 -0.80 17.18
C PHE A 42 3.63 -0.36 16.02
N ARG A 43 3.07 0.24 14.95
CA ARG A 43 3.91 0.82 13.87
C ARG A 43 4.80 1.95 14.41
N VAL A 44 4.25 2.83 15.23
CA VAL A 44 4.98 3.94 15.85
C VAL A 44 6.04 3.44 16.85
N GLU A 45 5.79 2.36 17.58
CA GLU A 45 6.79 1.70 18.44
C GLU A 45 7.95 1.12 17.61
N VAL A 46 7.63 0.38 16.53
CA VAL A 46 8.62 -0.16 15.58
C VAL A 46 9.47 0.94 14.94
N GLU A 47 8.86 2.03 14.48
CA GLU A 47 9.57 3.16 13.87
C GLU A 47 10.49 3.88 14.88
N ASN A 48 10.01 4.12 16.11
CA ASN A 48 10.82 4.75 17.15
C ASN A 48 12.00 3.86 17.58
N PHE A 49 11.79 2.55 17.73
CA PHE A 49 12.89 1.63 18.03
C PHE A 49 13.88 1.54 16.87
N ALA A 50 13.43 1.46 15.62
CA ALA A 50 14.31 1.46 14.45
C ALA A 50 15.21 2.70 14.40
N ARG A 51 14.66 3.87 14.71
CA ARG A 51 15.39 5.15 14.79
C ARG A 51 16.41 5.18 15.94
N LEU A 52 16.06 4.63 17.11
CA LEU A 52 16.98 4.53 18.26
C LEU A 52 18.08 3.47 18.03
N HIS A 53 17.73 2.35 17.41
CA HIS A 53 18.66 1.31 16.95
C HIS A 53 19.71 1.92 16.04
N GLU A 54 19.30 2.60 14.96
CA GLU A 54 20.21 3.22 14.01
C GLU A 54 21.10 4.28 14.69
N GLN A 55 20.50 5.17 15.49
CA GLN A 55 21.23 6.22 16.19
C GLN A 55 22.29 5.69 17.17
N ARG A 56 22.02 4.57 17.88
CA ARG A 56 22.95 4.01 18.89
C ARG A 56 23.93 2.99 18.31
N LEU A 57 23.51 2.20 17.33
CA LEU A 57 24.24 1.00 16.88
C LEU A 57 24.82 1.16 15.46
N GLY A 58 24.19 1.93 14.58
CA GLY A 58 24.70 2.20 13.22
C GLY A 58 26.17 2.66 13.19
N PRO A 59 26.57 3.66 14.01
CA PRO A 59 27.97 4.08 14.12
C PRO A 59 28.92 2.98 14.62
N LEU A 60 28.43 2.01 15.41
CA LEU A 60 29.22 0.90 15.94
C LEU A 60 29.39 -0.20 14.89
N TYR A 61 28.34 -0.50 14.10
CA TYR A 61 28.43 -1.40 12.95
C TYR A 61 29.40 -0.87 11.90
N ALA A 62 29.25 0.40 11.49
CA ALA A 62 30.18 1.05 10.55
C ALA A 62 31.64 1.06 11.07
N ARG A 63 31.86 1.25 12.39
CA ARG A 63 33.19 1.16 13.00
C ARG A 63 33.76 -0.27 12.95
N ILE A 64 32.93 -1.30 13.13
CA ILE A 64 33.33 -2.70 13.02
C ILE A 64 33.74 -3.04 11.58
N GLU A 65 32.97 -2.61 10.58
CA GLU A 65 33.25 -2.87 9.17
C GLU A 65 34.54 -2.17 8.71
N GLU A 66 34.75 -0.90 9.11
CA GLU A 66 36.01 -0.16 8.85
C GLU A 66 37.22 -0.84 9.49
N LEU A 67 37.05 -1.40 10.69
CA LEU A 67 38.10 -2.16 11.35
C LEU A 67 38.37 -3.50 10.69
N ASP A 68 37.35 -4.23 10.24
CA ASP A 68 37.53 -5.52 9.54
C ASP A 68 38.20 -5.33 8.17
N ALA A 69 37.90 -4.23 7.44
CA ALA A 69 38.63 -3.85 6.24
C ALA A 69 40.09 -3.46 6.55
N SER A 70 40.32 -2.62 7.56
CA SER A 70 41.67 -2.22 8.00
C SER A 70 42.52 -3.43 8.45
N ILE A 71 41.90 -4.41 9.12
CA ILE A 71 42.53 -5.67 9.53
C ILE A 71 42.88 -6.53 8.30
N ALA A 72 42.00 -6.61 7.30
CA ALA A 72 42.27 -7.34 6.06
C ALA A 72 43.43 -6.69 5.27
N GLU A 73 43.44 -5.36 5.15
CA GLU A 73 44.53 -4.58 4.54
C GLU A 73 45.87 -4.79 5.27
N ALA A 74 45.88 -4.73 6.60
CA ALA A 74 47.09 -4.96 7.41
C ALA A 74 47.60 -6.41 7.30
N ARG A 75 46.72 -7.41 7.13
CA ARG A 75 47.12 -8.81 6.85
C ARG A 75 47.71 -8.92 5.44
N ALA A 76 47.02 -8.43 4.42
CA ALA A 76 47.46 -8.45 3.03
C ALA A 76 48.83 -7.78 2.84
N ALA A 77 49.06 -6.64 3.50
CA ALA A 77 50.34 -5.94 3.49
C ALA A 77 51.49 -6.80 4.04
N ARG A 78 51.22 -7.65 5.04
CA ARG A 78 52.22 -8.53 5.69
C ARG A 78 52.39 -9.88 5.00
N THR A 79 51.33 -10.50 4.49
CA THR A 79 51.39 -11.81 3.83
C THR A 79 51.82 -11.71 2.38
N GLN A 80 51.45 -10.61 1.70
CA GLN A 80 51.53 -10.47 0.23
C GLN A 80 50.83 -11.62 -0.54
N ASP A 81 49.90 -12.32 0.12
CA ASP A 81 49.11 -13.38 -0.49
C ASP A 81 48.04 -12.75 -1.42
N PRO A 82 47.97 -13.13 -2.71
CA PRO A 82 46.93 -12.67 -3.62
C PRO A 82 45.49 -12.83 -3.09
N GLU A 83 45.23 -13.86 -2.27
CA GLU A 83 43.93 -14.08 -1.66
C GLU A 83 43.62 -13.12 -0.51
N ASP A 84 44.62 -12.73 0.29
CA ASP A 84 44.42 -11.70 1.33
C ASP A 84 44.29 -10.32 0.70
N ILE A 85 45.07 -10.02 -0.35
CA ILE A 85 44.95 -8.79 -1.15
C ILE A 85 43.56 -8.68 -1.76
N ARG A 86 42.99 -9.79 -2.29
CA ARG A 86 41.62 -9.84 -2.79
C ARG A 86 40.59 -9.55 -1.69
N ARG A 87 40.71 -10.20 -0.52
CA ARG A 87 39.80 -9.97 0.63
C ARG A 87 39.84 -8.54 1.15
N ALA A 88 41.03 -7.95 1.21
CA ALA A 88 41.21 -6.54 1.61
C ALA A 88 40.49 -5.59 0.64
N ALA A 89 40.68 -5.78 -0.67
CA ALA A 89 40.00 -5.00 -1.69
C ALA A 89 38.47 -5.17 -1.66
N GLU A 90 37.98 -6.40 -1.43
CA GLU A 90 36.54 -6.68 -1.29
C GLU A 90 35.93 -6.02 -0.04
N ALA A 91 36.61 -6.10 1.12
CA ALA A 91 36.16 -5.45 2.35
C ALA A 91 36.13 -3.91 2.20
N ARG A 92 37.15 -3.31 1.60
CA ARG A 92 37.23 -1.87 1.33
C ARG A 92 36.20 -1.41 0.29
N ALA A 93 35.86 -2.26 -0.68
CA ALA A 93 34.81 -1.98 -1.66
C ALA A 93 33.42 -1.98 -1.02
N ASN A 94 33.13 -2.90 -0.09
CA ASN A 94 31.83 -2.96 0.60
C ASN A 94 31.52 -1.71 1.45
N LEU A 95 32.55 -1.08 2.02
CA LEU A 95 32.45 0.19 2.74
C LEU A 95 32.22 1.42 1.84
N SER A 96 32.49 1.30 0.54
CA SER A 96 32.43 2.41 -0.40
C SER A 96 31.03 2.47 -1.04
N PRO A 97 30.36 3.63 -1.09
CA PRO A 97 29.15 3.78 -1.89
C PRO A 97 29.42 3.36 -3.34
N ILE A 98 28.58 2.48 -3.91
CA ILE A 98 28.81 1.90 -5.23
C ILE A 98 28.91 3.04 -6.27
N PRO A 99 30.06 3.22 -6.95
CA PRO A 99 30.24 4.34 -7.87
C PRO A 99 29.18 4.33 -8.98
N GLY A 100 28.52 5.47 -9.18
CA GLY A 100 27.42 5.63 -10.14
C GLY A 100 26.02 5.29 -9.60
N VAL A 101 25.86 4.67 -8.42
CA VAL A 101 24.52 4.44 -7.81
C VAL A 101 23.94 5.74 -7.24
N GLU A 102 24.78 6.62 -6.69
CA GLU A 102 24.38 7.96 -6.25
C GLU A 102 23.95 8.85 -7.45
N GLU A 103 24.67 8.77 -8.58
CA GLU A 103 24.25 9.37 -9.86
C GLU A 103 22.96 8.76 -10.41
N LEU A 104 22.73 7.45 -10.23
CA LEU A 104 21.48 6.79 -10.61
C LEU A 104 20.31 7.31 -9.76
N LEU A 105 20.48 7.39 -8.43
CA LEU A 105 19.45 7.83 -7.49
C LEU A 105 19.07 9.31 -7.67
N HIS A 106 20.06 10.18 -7.93
CA HIS A 106 19.82 11.59 -8.27
C HIS A 106 19.04 11.80 -9.58
N GLY A 107 18.93 10.77 -10.43
CA GLY A 107 18.05 10.80 -11.61
C GLY A 107 16.57 10.48 -11.30
N TRP A 108 16.24 10.02 -10.09
CA TRP A 108 14.91 9.49 -9.74
C TRP A 108 14.21 10.27 -8.63
N MET A 109 14.94 11.01 -7.79
CA MET A 109 14.39 11.83 -6.70
C MET A 109 15.06 13.21 -6.59
N ASP A 110 14.28 14.20 -6.14
CA ASP A 110 14.78 15.48 -5.63
C ASP A 110 14.38 15.72 -4.17
N GLY A 111 14.59 16.94 -3.65
CA GLY A 111 14.26 17.33 -2.28
C GLY A 111 12.76 17.34 -1.93
N GLN A 112 11.87 16.97 -2.85
CA GLN A 112 10.42 16.81 -2.64
C GLN A 112 9.93 15.37 -2.88
N GLY A 113 10.79 14.46 -3.34
CA GLY A 113 10.48 13.03 -3.52
C GLY A 113 10.77 12.51 -4.93
N LEU A 114 10.05 11.47 -5.36
CA LEU A 114 10.18 10.87 -6.69
C LEU A 114 9.76 11.84 -7.80
N PHE A 115 10.51 11.87 -8.90
CA PHE A 115 10.12 12.63 -10.09
C PHE A 115 8.80 12.09 -10.70
N PRO A 116 7.98 12.96 -11.34
CA PRO A 116 6.75 12.55 -12.02
C PRO A 116 6.98 11.46 -13.08
N GLU A 117 8.11 11.50 -13.78
CA GLU A 117 8.50 10.54 -14.81
C GLU A 117 8.79 9.15 -14.23
N ALA A 118 9.50 9.09 -13.09
CA ALA A 118 9.72 7.83 -12.36
C ALA A 118 8.39 7.26 -11.84
N THR A 119 7.50 8.14 -11.34
CA THR A 119 6.15 7.76 -10.90
C THR A 119 5.30 7.21 -12.05
N ALA A 120 5.38 7.83 -13.24
CA ALA A 120 4.66 7.37 -14.43
C ALA A 120 5.16 6.02 -14.93
N MET A 121 6.48 5.78 -14.93
CA MET A 121 7.05 4.47 -15.29
C MET A 121 6.72 3.37 -14.27
N LEU A 122 6.64 3.69 -12.97
CA LEU A 122 6.24 2.75 -11.92
C LEU A 122 4.73 2.45 -11.89
N THR A 123 3.90 3.25 -12.57
CA THR A 123 2.43 3.08 -12.59
C THR A 123 1.85 2.65 -13.95
N ASP A 124 2.69 2.55 -14.98
CA ASP A 124 2.39 2.00 -16.32
C ASP A 124 1.07 2.52 -16.95
N GLN A 125 0.77 3.82 -16.79
CA GLN A 125 -0.48 4.44 -17.29
C GLN A 125 -0.36 4.97 -18.73
N PRO A 126 -1.10 4.42 -19.72
CA PRO A 126 -1.00 4.84 -21.11
C PRO A 126 -2.06 5.89 -21.50
N VAL A 127 -1.64 7.15 -21.70
CA VAL A 127 -2.49 8.18 -22.31
C VAL A 127 -2.49 8.01 -23.84
N ARG A 128 -3.57 7.49 -24.43
CA ARG A 128 -3.68 7.29 -25.89
C ARG A 128 -4.16 8.56 -26.63
N PRO A 129 -3.39 9.10 -27.60
CA PRO A 129 -3.88 10.11 -28.53
C PRO A 129 -4.81 9.50 -29.60
N PRO A 130 -5.69 10.29 -30.26
CA PRO A 130 -6.67 9.78 -31.23
C PRO A 130 -6.02 9.36 -32.55
N GLU A 131 -6.44 8.21 -33.09
CA GLU A 131 -5.72 7.52 -34.16
C GLU A 131 -5.89 8.12 -35.57
N ARG A 132 -6.98 8.86 -35.86
CA ARG A 132 -7.30 9.34 -37.23
C ARG A 132 -8.00 10.70 -37.29
N VAL A 133 -7.62 11.51 -38.27
CA VAL A 133 -8.18 12.85 -38.57
C VAL A 133 -9.56 12.80 -39.26
N ARG A 134 -9.97 11.64 -39.82
CA ARG A 134 -11.31 11.41 -40.38
C ARG A 134 -11.81 10.00 -40.03
N PRO A 135 -13.02 9.85 -39.47
CA PRO A 135 -13.65 8.53 -39.28
C PRO A 135 -14.07 7.85 -40.61
N SER A 136 -14.36 6.54 -40.54
CA SER A 136 -14.88 5.74 -41.66
C SER A 136 -16.31 6.18 -42.09
N GLU A 137 -16.76 5.73 -43.26
CA GLU A 137 -18.17 5.93 -43.67
C GLU A 137 -19.14 5.13 -42.78
N GLU A 138 -18.68 4.01 -42.27
CA GLU A 138 -19.34 3.12 -41.32
C GLU A 138 -19.53 3.83 -39.97
N VAL A 139 -18.48 4.43 -39.38
CA VAL A 139 -18.58 5.32 -38.20
C VAL A 139 -19.57 6.45 -38.47
N ARG A 140 -19.41 7.16 -39.60
CA ARG A 140 -20.30 8.26 -39.99
C ARG A 140 -21.75 7.83 -40.14
N LYS A 141 -22.01 6.61 -40.62
CA LYS A 141 -23.36 6.04 -40.74
C LYS A 141 -23.94 5.72 -39.36
N LEU A 142 -23.23 4.95 -38.54
CA LEU A 142 -23.65 4.60 -37.18
C LEU A 142 -23.95 5.85 -36.34
N TYR A 143 -23.07 6.85 -36.40
CA TYR A 143 -23.27 8.14 -35.73
C TYR A 143 -24.55 8.85 -36.18
N ARG A 144 -24.79 9.01 -37.49
CA ARG A 144 -26.01 9.63 -38.03
C ARG A 144 -27.28 8.86 -37.62
N ASP A 145 -27.23 7.53 -37.69
CA ASP A 145 -28.36 6.66 -37.35
C ASP A 145 -28.67 6.66 -35.84
N LEU A 146 -27.66 6.83 -34.97
CA LEU A 146 -27.84 6.99 -33.53
C LEU A 146 -28.32 8.39 -33.16
N ALA A 147 -27.65 9.44 -33.64
CA ALA A 147 -28.00 10.83 -33.36
C ALA A 147 -29.45 11.15 -33.75
N ARG A 148 -29.94 10.57 -34.86
CA ARG A 148 -31.34 10.72 -35.30
C ARG A 148 -32.35 10.00 -34.42
N LYS A 149 -31.99 8.89 -33.76
CA LYS A 149 -32.90 8.08 -32.91
C LYS A 149 -32.96 8.59 -31.48
N ALA A 150 -31.81 9.02 -30.96
CA ALA A 150 -31.61 9.39 -29.56
C ALA A 150 -31.60 10.90 -29.31
N HIS A 151 -31.90 11.75 -30.30
CA HIS A 151 -31.90 13.21 -30.10
C HIS A 151 -32.83 13.62 -28.95
N PRO A 152 -32.40 14.52 -28.03
CA PRO A 152 -33.17 14.88 -26.85
C PRO A 152 -34.48 15.63 -27.16
N ASP A 153 -34.53 16.40 -28.25
CA ASP A 153 -35.75 17.08 -28.71
C ASP A 153 -36.91 16.13 -29.09
N LEU A 154 -36.66 14.81 -29.13
CA LEU A 154 -37.68 13.78 -29.34
C LEU A 154 -38.32 13.31 -28.02
N ALA A 155 -37.85 13.77 -26.86
CA ALA A 155 -38.43 13.47 -25.55
C ALA A 155 -39.44 14.53 -25.12
N GLN A 156 -40.54 14.10 -24.49
CA GLN A 156 -41.56 14.97 -23.91
C GLN A 156 -41.40 15.15 -22.39
N GLU A 157 -40.66 14.25 -21.74
CA GLU A 157 -40.41 14.26 -20.29
C GLU A 157 -38.95 14.60 -19.99
N ASN A 158 -38.70 15.37 -18.93
CA ASN A 158 -37.36 15.82 -18.56
C ASN A 158 -36.39 14.67 -18.26
N ALA A 159 -36.85 13.57 -17.66
CA ALA A 159 -35.99 12.42 -17.33
C ALA A 159 -35.47 11.69 -18.58
N GLU A 160 -36.36 11.37 -19.54
CA GLU A 160 -35.98 10.78 -20.83
C GLU A 160 -35.20 11.77 -21.71
N ARG A 161 -35.40 13.08 -21.53
CA ARG A 161 -34.57 14.12 -22.14
C ARG A 161 -33.14 14.08 -21.61
N THR A 162 -32.93 14.10 -20.30
CA THR A 162 -31.57 14.04 -19.70
C THR A 162 -30.85 12.74 -20.08
N ARG A 163 -31.54 11.59 -20.01
CA ARG A 163 -31.02 10.29 -20.48
C ARG A 163 -30.55 10.34 -21.95
N ARG A 164 -31.25 11.09 -22.81
CA ARG A 164 -30.86 11.31 -24.21
C ARG A 164 -29.68 12.26 -24.36
N GLU A 165 -29.61 13.33 -23.57
CA GLU A 165 -28.47 14.27 -23.56
C GLU A 165 -27.18 13.55 -23.14
N GLU A 166 -27.24 12.68 -22.13
CA GLU A 166 -26.13 11.81 -21.69
C GLU A 166 -25.74 10.77 -22.76
N PHE A 167 -26.72 10.05 -23.33
CA PHE A 167 -26.46 9.06 -24.38
C PHE A 167 -25.86 9.69 -25.64
N ILE A 168 -26.39 10.82 -26.10
CA ILE A 168 -25.83 11.59 -27.22
C ILE A 168 -24.40 12.07 -26.90
N THR A 169 -24.11 12.46 -25.66
CA THR A 169 -22.74 12.82 -25.24
C THR A 169 -21.77 11.64 -25.41
N ARG A 170 -22.18 10.42 -25.02
CA ARG A 170 -21.39 9.19 -25.22
C ARG A 170 -21.19 8.85 -26.69
N VAL A 171 -22.24 8.98 -27.52
CA VAL A 171 -22.18 8.79 -28.99
C VAL A 171 -21.27 9.82 -29.67
N ASN A 172 -21.33 11.09 -29.27
CA ASN A 172 -20.45 12.15 -29.76
C ASN A 172 -18.98 11.87 -29.44
N ALA A 173 -18.68 11.41 -28.21
CA ALA A 173 -17.33 11.07 -27.79
C ALA A 173 -16.76 9.85 -28.54
N ALA A 174 -17.58 8.83 -28.80
CA ALA A 174 -17.19 7.67 -29.62
C ALA A 174 -16.90 8.09 -31.09
N TYR A 175 -17.79 8.91 -31.68
CA TYR A 175 -17.60 9.44 -33.03
C TYR A 175 -16.35 10.32 -33.17
N ALA A 176 -16.07 11.18 -32.18
CA ALA A 176 -14.88 12.04 -32.17
C ALA A 176 -13.56 11.25 -32.11
N ARG A 177 -13.55 10.04 -31.52
CA ARG A 177 -12.41 9.12 -31.54
C ARG A 177 -12.35 8.22 -32.78
N GLY A 178 -13.41 8.18 -33.60
CA GLY A 178 -13.53 7.25 -34.72
C GLY A 178 -13.85 5.81 -34.29
N ASP A 179 -14.43 5.62 -33.10
CA ASP A 179 -14.58 4.32 -32.44
C ASP A 179 -15.79 3.53 -32.97
N GLU A 180 -15.53 2.68 -33.96
CA GLU A 180 -16.55 1.87 -34.63
C GLU A 180 -16.91 0.56 -33.91
N ALA A 181 -16.26 0.25 -32.78
CA ALA A 181 -16.70 -0.82 -31.88
C ALA A 181 -17.76 -0.25 -30.92
N LEU A 182 -17.39 0.81 -30.19
CA LEU A 182 -18.25 1.46 -29.21
C LEU A 182 -19.54 2.03 -29.84
N LEU A 183 -19.50 2.53 -31.08
CA LEU A 183 -20.70 2.96 -31.80
C LEU A 183 -21.66 1.81 -32.17
N ARG A 184 -21.18 0.56 -32.26
CA ARG A 184 -22.06 -0.62 -32.43
C ARG A 184 -22.65 -1.05 -31.09
N GLU A 185 -21.86 -1.00 -30.03
CA GLU A 185 -22.31 -1.30 -28.65
C GLU A 185 -23.39 -0.32 -28.19
N LEU A 186 -23.16 0.99 -28.35
CA LEU A 186 -24.15 2.03 -28.07
C LEU A 186 -25.44 1.85 -28.91
N ALA A 187 -25.34 1.35 -30.14
CA ALA A 187 -26.51 1.05 -30.97
C ALA A 187 -27.30 -0.17 -30.47
N ALA A 188 -26.66 -1.15 -29.84
CA ALA A 188 -27.31 -2.27 -29.18
C ALA A 188 -27.94 -1.83 -27.83
N GLU A 189 -27.22 -1.02 -27.04
CA GLU A 189 -27.73 -0.43 -25.79
C GLU A 189 -29.00 0.39 -26.03
N TRP A 190 -29.01 1.26 -27.05
CA TRP A 190 -30.20 2.03 -27.42
C TRP A 190 -31.39 1.14 -27.85
N ALA A 191 -31.10 -0.01 -28.47
CA ALA A 191 -32.13 -0.97 -28.88
C ALA A 191 -32.66 -1.84 -27.73
N ALA A 192 -31.87 -2.04 -26.66
CA ALA A 192 -32.30 -2.74 -25.45
C ALA A 192 -33.26 -1.89 -24.59
N GLY A 193 -33.19 -0.56 -24.69
CA GLY A 193 -34.04 0.38 -23.96
C GLY A 193 -33.47 0.77 -22.59
N PRO A 194 -34.23 1.51 -21.76
CA PRO A 194 -33.82 1.82 -20.40
C PRO A 194 -33.80 0.55 -19.53
N VAL A 195 -32.68 0.32 -18.84
CA VAL A 195 -32.65 -0.60 -17.69
C VAL A 195 -33.65 -0.05 -16.65
N PRO A 196 -34.47 -0.91 -15.98
CA PRO A 196 -35.34 -0.46 -14.90
C PRO A 196 -34.53 0.31 -13.83
N PRO A 197 -35.10 1.35 -13.20
CA PRO A 197 -34.39 2.10 -12.19
C PRO A 197 -33.92 1.15 -11.09
N GLU A 198 -32.63 1.26 -10.74
CA GLU A 198 -32.01 0.40 -9.74
C GLU A 198 -32.80 0.49 -8.44
N ARG A 199 -33.05 -0.66 -7.80
CA ARG A 199 -33.63 -0.67 -6.46
C ARG A 199 -32.67 0.07 -5.54
N GLN A 200 -33.14 1.18 -4.97
CA GLN A 200 -32.47 1.79 -3.82
C GLN A 200 -32.26 0.68 -2.77
N PRO A 201 -31.04 0.53 -2.22
CA PRO A 201 -30.74 -0.49 -1.24
C PRO A 201 -31.70 -0.34 -0.04
N SER A 202 -32.15 -1.45 0.53
CA SER A 202 -32.85 -1.37 1.80
C SER A 202 -31.87 -1.01 2.93
N PRO A 203 -32.34 -0.49 4.07
CA PRO A 203 -31.47 -0.26 5.23
C PRO A 203 -30.72 -1.53 5.68
N SER A 204 -31.27 -2.73 5.44
CA SER A 204 -30.55 -3.98 5.67
C SER A 204 -29.40 -4.19 4.68
N ASP A 205 -29.59 -3.88 3.40
CA ASP A 205 -28.54 -4.01 2.37
C ASP A 205 -27.38 -3.04 2.63
N GLU A 206 -27.68 -1.81 3.07
CA GLU A 206 -26.67 -0.83 3.50
C GLU A 206 -25.84 -1.34 4.69
N LEU A 207 -26.50 -1.93 5.70
CA LEU A 207 -25.83 -2.53 6.86
C LEU A 207 -24.98 -3.76 6.47
N TYR A 208 -25.43 -4.58 5.52
CA TYR A 208 -24.63 -5.69 5.00
C TYR A 208 -23.41 -5.22 4.20
N ALA A 209 -23.58 -4.22 3.32
CA ALA A 209 -22.45 -3.59 2.62
C ALA A 209 -21.46 -2.94 3.60
N ARG A 210 -21.95 -2.38 4.72
CA ARG A 210 -21.12 -1.87 5.80
C ARG A 210 -20.32 -2.97 6.50
N LEU A 211 -20.94 -4.11 6.85
CA LEU A 211 -20.21 -5.27 7.41
C LEU A 211 -19.13 -5.80 6.47
N GLU A 212 -19.42 -5.90 5.19
CA GLU A 212 -18.47 -6.37 4.17
C GLU A 212 -17.26 -5.42 4.05
N TRP A 213 -17.49 -4.10 4.03
CA TRP A 213 -16.42 -3.11 4.05
C TRP A 213 -15.56 -3.19 5.33
N LEU A 214 -16.17 -3.41 6.49
CA LEU A 214 -15.46 -3.59 7.77
C LEU A 214 -14.60 -4.86 7.78
N ALA A 215 -15.10 -5.95 7.18
CA ALA A 215 -14.33 -7.18 7.02
C ALA A 215 -13.11 -6.98 6.12
N GLN A 216 -13.29 -6.38 4.94
CA GLN A 216 -12.19 -6.09 4.01
C GLN A 216 -11.14 -5.12 4.60
N ARG A 217 -11.56 -4.08 5.33
CA ARG A 217 -10.63 -3.18 6.04
C ARG A 217 -9.87 -3.92 7.16
N LYS A 218 -10.52 -4.84 7.87
CA LYS A 218 -9.87 -5.69 8.88
C LYS A 218 -8.82 -6.62 8.26
N GLU A 219 -9.13 -7.27 7.14
CA GLU A 219 -8.19 -8.15 6.43
C GLU A 219 -6.94 -7.37 5.97
N LEU A 220 -7.12 -6.18 5.39
CA LEU A 220 -6.02 -5.28 5.04
C LEU A 220 -5.14 -4.94 6.26
N LEU A 221 -5.75 -4.50 7.37
CA LEU A 221 -5.02 -4.18 8.60
C LEU A 221 -4.32 -5.41 9.21
N THR A 222 -4.88 -6.61 9.04
CA THR A 222 -4.28 -7.87 9.50
C THR A 222 -3.02 -8.22 8.68
N LEU A 223 -3.01 -7.92 7.37
CA LEU A 223 -1.81 -8.07 6.54
C LEU A 223 -0.72 -7.07 6.94
N VAL A 224 -1.09 -5.80 7.19
CA VAL A 224 -0.14 -4.77 7.65
C VAL A 224 0.44 -5.12 9.02
N ALA A 225 -0.39 -5.53 9.98
CA ALA A 225 0.05 -5.98 11.30
C ALA A 225 1.07 -7.13 11.20
N ARG A 226 0.76 -8.13 10.38
CA ARG A 226 1.63 -9.30 10.18
C ARG A 226 2.97 -8.93 9.54
N GLU A 227 3.00 -7.98 8.60
CA GLU A 227 4.24 -7.53 7.98
C GLU A 227 5.12 -6.79 8.99
N LEU A 228 4.52 -5.90 9.81
CA LEU A 228 5.22 -5.26 10.93
C LEU A 228 5.76 -6.29 11.92
N GLU A 229 4.96 -7.28 12.33
CA GLU A 229 5.36 -8.36 13.24
C GLU A 229 6.52 -9.20 12.69
N ASN A 230 6.57 -9.47 11.38
CA ASN A 230 7.64 -10.24 10.74
C ASN A 230 8.98 -9.46 10.67
N GLY A 231 8.95 -8.12 10.78
CA GLY A 231 10.12 -7.27 10.68
C GLY A 231 11.19 -7.55 11.76
N ALA A 232 12.46 -7.39 11.41
CA ALA A 232 13.58 -7.64 12.33
C ALA A 232 13.49 -6.79 13.61
N ILE A 233 13.07 -5.54 13.50
CA ILE A 233 12.86 -4.61 14.62
C ILE A 233 11.73 -5.09 15.56
N ALA A 234 10.61 -5.58 15.03
CA ALA A 234 9.57 -6.22 15.83
C ALA A 234 10.08 -7.51 16.50
N GLY A 235 11.00 -8.22 15.84
CA GLY A 235 11.77 -9.31 16.44
C GLY A 235 12.55 -8.86 17.68
N MET A 236 13.23 -7.70 17.63
CA MET A 236 13.97 -7.14 18.77
C MET A 236 13.04 -6.66 19.89
N LEU A 237 11.95 -5.97 19.57
CA LEU A 237 10.93 -5.55 20.55
C LEU A 237 10.35 -6.76 21.32
N ARG A 238 10.13 -7.90 20.66
CA ARG A 238 9.69 -9.14 21.31
C ARG A 238 10.73 -9.79 22.25
N LEU A 239 12.02 -9.43 22.16
CA LEU A 239 13.05 -9.94 23.07
C LEU A 239 13.10 -9.15 24.39
N ALA A 240 12.68 -7.89 24.38
CA ALA A 240 12.65 -7.02 25.56
C ALA A 240 11.40 -6.11 25.55
N PRO A 241 10.19 -6.67 25.74
CA PRO A 241 8.94 -5.92 25.62
C PRO A 241 8.74 -4.86 26.73
N ASP A 242 9.29 -5.10 27.92
CA ASP A 242 9.15 -4.20 29.08
C ASP A 242 10.20 -3.07 29.10
N ASP A 243 11.38 -3.29 28.51
CA ASP A 243 12.46 -2.30 28.39
C ASP A 243 13.31 -2.52 27.13
N PRO A 244 12.85 -2.01 25.97
CA PRO A 244 13.62 -2.08 24.73
C PRO A 244 14.89 -1.20 24.75
N ASP A 245 14.94 -0.18 25.59
CA ASP A 245 16.05 0.78 25.66
C ASP A 245 17.29 0.17 26.33
N SER A 246 17.09 -0.68 27.34
CA SER A 246 18.15 -1.51 27.92
C SER A 246 18.69 -2.54 26.92
N LEU A 247 17.84 -3.18 26.10
CA LEU A 247 18.31 -4.12 25.07
C LEU A 247 19.26 -3.44 24.06
N LEU A 248 18.95 -2.23 23.60
CA LEU A 248 19.86 -1.45 22.76
C LEU A 248 21.17 -1.11 23.48
N THR A 249 21.14 -0.92 24.79
CA THR A 249 22.32 -0.64 25.61
C THR A 249 23.21 -1.88 25.77
N GLU A 250 22.65 -3.05 26.07
CA GLU A 250 23.39 -4.33 26.12
C GLU A 250 24.05 -4.70 24.78
N ILE A 251 23.35 -4.44 23.67
CA ILE A 251 23.92 -4.65 22.33
C ILE A 251 25.05 -3.65 22.08
N ALA A 252 24.87 -2.36 22.42
CA ALA A 252 25.93 -1.36 22.28
C ALA A 252 27.18 -1.72 23.09
N GLU A 253 27.05 -2.14 24.35
CA GLU A 253 28.19 -2.57 25.17
C GLU A 253 28.95 -3.75 24.55
N ARG A 254 28.22 -4.73 23.99
CA ARG A 254 28.82 -5.86 23.27
C ARG A 254 29.58 -5.41 22.02
N LEU A 255 29.00 -4.50 21.22
CA LEU A 255 29.66 -3.95 20.03
C LEU A 255 30.92 -3.14 20.39
N HIS A 256 30.91 -2.35 21.47
CA HIS A 256 32.12 -1.68 21.98
C HIS A 256 33.20 -2.69 22.39
N GLY A 257 32.83 -3.79 23.05
CA GLY A 257 33.74 -4.89 23.36
C GLY A 257 34.30 -5.59 22.12
N ASP A 258 33.54 -5.65 21.03
CA ASP A 258 33.97 -6.20 19.73
C ASP A 258 34.87 -5.26 18.94
N ILE A 259 34.62 -3.95 19.01
CA ILE A 259 35.49 -2.88 18.49
C ILE A 259 36.84 -2.92 19.19
N ALA A 260 36.87 -2.95 20.53
CA ALA A 260 38.11 -2.93 21.30
C ALA A 260 39.02 -4.15 21.02
N ARG A 261 38.44 -5.33 20.77
CA ARG A 261 39.23 -6.51 20.35
C ARG A 261 39.82 -6.32 18.96
N ARG A 262 39.05 -5.81 17.99
CA ARG A 262 39.51 -5.52 16.63
C ARG A 262 40.60 -4.44 16.59
N GLU A 263 40.46 -3.39 17.41
CA GLU A 263 41.50 -2.35 17.54
C GLU A 263 42.80 -2.93 18.11
N SER A 264 42.72 -3.86 19.07
CA SER A 264 43.89 -4.60 19.57
C SER A 264 44.51 -5.53 18.52
N ASP A 265 43.70 -6.24 17.73
CA ASP A 265 44.18 -7.12 16.66
C ASP A 265 44.86 -6.32 15.53
N LEU A 266 44.28 -5.19 15.14
CA LEU A 266 44.85 -4.26 14.16
C LEU A 266 46.17 -3.67 14.68
N ALA A 267 46.21 -3.21 15.94
CA ALA A 267 47.42 -2.69 16.54
C ALA A 267 48.54 -3.76 16.58
N ALA A 268 48.21 -5.00 16.97
CA ALA A 268 49.16 -6.11 16.99
C ALA A 268 49.63 -6.54 15.59
N LEU A 269 48.79 -6.38 14.56
CA LEU A 269 49.21 -6.54 13.17
C LEU A 269 50.22 -5.45 12.75
N LEU A 270 50.03 -4.21 13.20
CA LEU A 270 50.87 -3.06 12.84
C LEU A 270 52.16 -2.90 13.67
N THR A 271 52.26 -3.45 14.88
CA THR A 271 53.48 -3.30 15.74
C THR A 271 54.54 -4.38 15.58
N GLN A 272 54.33 -5.38 14.71
CA GLN A 272 55.27 -6.47 14.47
C GLN A 272 56.08 -6.24 13.18
N GLU A 273 56.79 -5.11 13.13
CA GLU A 273 57.80 -4.77 12.12
C GLU A 273 59.14 -5.49 12.38
#